data_AF-A0A3D2F3I2-F1
#
_entry.id   AF-A0A3D2F3I2-F1
#
_cell.length_a   1.000
_cell.length_b   1.000
_cell.length_c   1.000
_cell.angle_alpha   90.00
_cell.angle_beta   90.00
_cell.angle_gamma   90.00
#
_symmetry.space_group_name_H-M   'P 1'
#
loop_
_entity.id
_entity.type
_entity.pdbx_description
1 polymer ?
#
loop_
_entity_poly.entity_id
_entity_poly.type
_entity_poly.pdbx_seq_one_letter_code
_entity_poly.pdbx_strand_id
1 'polypeptide(L)'
;MYWKPEIKNRLPSGDSPKVKKWFKAQSLIEVIVGIGIIGVVFTSVSGLIYVALKSAKVSRERSLAQSLLNDMSTAVKSVVNFDWHALFAINGSVGHWSFDDGLGSTSANNLVLDEIFGNNGVISLGSSGNTSLASAWQNETNCKADQCLSFDGTDDVLNMGNSSSTQLTGDMSLSFWVYPESLSGTKNLFGKDSLREFNTRINSDGSFTYLHGNGSVSYSCTVSSFFSINTWAHVAVSRAVGSTVSHYL
;
A
#
# COMPACT_ATOMS: atom_id res chain seq x y z
N MET A 1 65.04 -33.52 14.29
CA MET A 1 65.01 -32.04 14.24
C MET A 1 63.54 -31.63 14.27
N TYR A 2 62.80 -31.89 15.36
CA TYR A 2 62.59 -30.99 16.51
C TYR A 2 62.58 -29.51 16.12
N TRP A 3 61.39 -28.91 16.00
CA TRP A 3 60.82 -28.09 17.08
C TRP A 3 59.35 -27.70 16.79
N LYS A 4 58.46 -27.97 17.75
CA LYS A 4 57.15 -27.33 17.93
C LYS A 4 57.25 -26.54 19.24
N PRO A 5 56.55 -25.40 19.34
CA PRO A 5 55.86 -25.10 20.59
C PRO A 5 54.41 -24.71 20.32
N GLU A 6 53.52 -25.23 21.16
CA GLU A 6 52.19 -24.66 21.38
C GLU A 6 52.31 -23.38 22.20
N ILE A 7 51.62 -22.31 21.79
CA ILE A 7 51.06 -21.35 22.74
C ILE A 7 49.59 -21.12 22.34
N LYS A 8 48.71 -21.51 23.26
CA LYS A 8 47.27 -21.26 23.25
C LYS A 8 47.01 -19.75 23.19
N ASN A 9 46.19 -19.32 22.23
CA ASN A 9 45.31 -18.16 22.42
C ASN A 9 43.94 -18.49 21.82
N ARG A 10 42.96 -18.57 22.72
CA ARG A 10 41.56 -18.92 22.48
C ARG A 10 40.78 -17.61 22.57
N LEU A 11 40.28 -17.09 21.44
CA LEU A 11 39.31 -15.98 21.34
C LEU A 11 38.59 -16.11 19.97
N PRO A 12 37.32 -15.68 19.83
CA PRO A 12 36.15 -16.56 19.92
C PRO A 12 35.51 -16.85 18.55
N SER A 13 34.55 -17.79 18.57
CA SER A 13 33.58 -18.08 17.52
C SER A 13 33.13 -16.81 16.79
N GLY A 14 33.34 -16.80 15.47
CA GLY A 14 32.81 -15.75 14.59
C GLY A 14 31.30 -15.66 14.76
N ASP A 15 30.88 -14.59 15.43
CA ASP A 15 29.50 -14.12 15.47
C ASP A 15 29.02 -13.97 14.02
N SER A 16 27.95 -14.70 13.69
CA SER A 16 27.08 -14.40 12.56
C SER A 16 26.80 -12.88 12.51
N PRO A 17 26.82 -12.23 11.33
CA PRO A 17 26.53 -10.81 11.25
C PRO A 17 25.14 -10.55 11.83
N LYS A 18 25.12 -9.95 13.03
CA LYS A 18 23.92 -9.49 13.71
C LYS A 18 23.27 -8.48 12.77
N VAL A 19 22.14 -8.85 12.19
CA VAL A 19 21.26 -7.93 11.45
C VAL A 19 20.98 -6.78 12.41
N LYS A 20 21.57 -5.64 12.08
CA LYS A 20 21.48 -4.40 12.84
C LYS A 20 20.00 -3.98 12.79
N LYS A 21 19.25 -4.27 13.86
CA LYS A 21 17.88 -3.74 14.07
C LYS A 21 17.96 -2.22 14.21
N TRP A 22 17.73 -1.53 13.10
CA TRP A 22 17.29 -0.13 13.06
C TRP A 22 15.88 -0.24 12.48
N PHE A 23 14.80 0.06 13.19
CA PHE A 23 14.48 1.35 13.81
C PHE A 23 13.88 1.14 15.20
N LYS A 24 14.24 1.98 16.18
CA LYS A 24 13.32 2.24 17.30
C LYS A 24 12.16 2.98 16.68
N ALA A 25 10.96 2.39 16.68
CA ALA A 25 9.74 3.14 16.38
C ALA A 25 9.74 4.39 17.28
N GLN A 26 9.71 5.58 16.69
CA GLN A 26 9.47 6.79 17.46
C GLN A 26 8.14 6.62 18.19
N SER A 27 8.10 7.00 19.47
CA SER A 27 6.87 6.90 20.25
C SER A 27 5.80 7.78 19.59
N LEU A 28 4.54 7.31 19.55
CA LEU A 28 3.40 8.10 19.07
C LEU A 28 3.33 9.49 19.76
N ILE A 29 3.75 9.56 21.03
CA ILE A 29 3.89 10.80 21.79
C ILE A 29 4.94 11.73 21.20
N GLU A 30 6.06 11.20 20.70
CA GLU A 30 7.16 11.98 20.12
C GLU A 30 6.74 12.59 18.77
N VAL A 31 5.96 11.85 17.98
CA VAL A 31 5.36 12.34 16.72
C VAL A 31 4.31 13.42 17.00
N ILE A 32 3.42 13.21 17.97
CA ILE A 32 2.41 14.19 18.37
C ILE A 32 3.05 15.46 18.94
N VAL A 33 4.11 15.33 19.75
CA VAL A 33 4.88 16.48 20.26
C VAL A 33 5.56 17.22 19.12
N GLY A 34 6.12 16.51 18.13
CA GLY A 34 6.68 17.11 16.92
C GLY A 34 5.66 17.94 16.14
N ILE A 35 4.48 17.38 15.86
CA ILE A 35 3.38 18.09 15.18
C ILE A 35 2.87 19.27 16.02
N GLY A 36 2.77 19.10 17.34
CA GLY A 36 2.34 20.16 18.27
C GLY A 36 3.30 21.35 18.31
N ILE A 37 4.62 21.09 18.34
CA ILE A 37 5.66 22.14 18.29
C ILE A 37 5.56 22.91 16.97
N ILE A 38 5.36 22.21 15.85
CA ILE A 38 5.21 22.82 14.52
C ILE A 38 4.00 23.77 14.50
N GLY A 39 2.84 23.36 15.03
CA GLY A 39 1.64 24.20 15.11
C GLY A 39 1.80 25.46 15.97
N VAL A 40 2.52 25.35 17.09
CA VAL A 40 2.80 26.49 17.99
C VAL A 40 3.78 27.49 17.35
N VAL A 41 4.80 26.99 16.66
CA VAL A 41 5.76 27.86 15.93
C VAL A 41 5.06 28.61 14.80
N PHE A 42 4.16 27.98 14.04
CA PHE A 42 3.47 28.65 12.94
C PHE A 42 2.47 29.72 13.40
N THR A 43 1.73 29.48 14.48
CA THR A 43 0.78 30.47 15.03
C THR A 43 1.49 31.67 15.66
N SER A 44 2.58 31.44 16.39
CA SER A 44 3.38 32.52 16.99
C SER A 44 4.10 33.38 15.95
N VAL A 45 4.69 32.78 14.90
CA VAL A 45 5.34 33.52 13.81
C VAL A 45 4.33 34.32 12.99
N SER A 46 3.15 33.75 12.70
CA SER A 46 2.06 34.49 12.02
C SER A 46 1.61 35.72 12.83
N GLY A 47 1.55 35.62 14.16
CA GLY A 47 1.26 36.74 15.05
C GLY A 47 2.33 37.83 15.02
N LEU A 48 3.61 37.45 15.03
CA LEU A 48 4.73 38.40 14.93
C LEU A 48 4.74 39.17 13.61
N ILE A 49 4.44 38.49 12.50
CA ILE A 49 4.35 39.09 11.17
C ILE A 49 3.16 40.06 11.07
N TYR A 50 2.00 39.69 11.64
CA TYR A 50 0.84 40.57 11.71
C TYR A 50 1.15 41.86 12.49
N VAL A 51 1.83 41.74 13.62
CA VAL A 51 2.27 42.90 14.42
C VAL A 51 3.29 43.74 13.64
N ALA A 52 4.25 43.10 12.94
CA ALA A 52 5.23 43.79 12.11
C ALA A 52 4.58 44.62 11.00
N LEU A 53 3.61 44.05 10.27
CA LEU A 53 2.83 44.75 9.24
C LEU A 53 2.06 45.95 9.79
N LYS A 54 1.42 45.80 10.96
CA LYS A 54 0.66 46.88 11.59
C LYS A 54 1.55 48.02 12.10
N SER A 55 2.80 47.69 12.45
CA SER A 55 3.80 48.65 12.96
C SER A 55 4.61 49.34 11.86
N ALA A 56 4.58 48.84 10.62
CA ALA A 56 5.44 49.30 9.53
C ALA A 56 5.09 50.72 9.05
N LYS A 57 6.02 51.65 9.25
CA LYS A 57 5.84 53.07 8.88
C LYS A 57 6.48 53.43 7.54
N VAL A 58 7.43 52.60 7.07
CA VAL A 58 8.23 52.86 5.86
C VAL A 58 8.06 51.73 4.84
N SER A 59 8.10 52.06 3.54
CA SER A 59 7.90 51.11 2.44
C SER A 59 8.83 49.88 2.48
N ARG A 60 10.08 50.08 2.94
CA ARG A 60 11.09 49.01 3.10
C ARG A 60 10.72 47.97 4.18
N GLU A 61 10.06 48.38 5.25
CA GLU A 61 9.59 47.45 6.30
C GLU A 61 8.40 46.62 5.80
N ARG A 62 7.52 47.24 4.99
CA ARG A 62 6.41 46.52 4.35
C ARG A 62 6.92 45.49 3.35
N SER A 63 7.95 45.79 2.55
CA SER A 63 8.48 44.81 1.59
C SER A 63 9.13 43.60 2.28
N LEU A 64 9.83 43.81 3.40
CA LEU A 64 10.42 42.73 4.20
C LEU A 64 9.35 41.86 4.87
N ALA A 65 8.30 42.47 5.42
CA ALA A 65 7.18 41.72 5.99
C ALA A 65 6.42 40.92 4.91
N GLN A 66 6.28 41.48 3.71
CA GLN A 66 5.63 40.81 2.58
C GLN A 66 6.45 39.63 2.04
N SER A 67 7.78 39.75 1.96
CA SER A 67 8.64 38.63 1.55
C SER A 67 8.59 37.50 2.58
N LEU A 68 8.65 37.83 3.88
CA LEU A 68 8.53 36.84 4.94
C LEU A 68 7.19 36.09 4.89
N LEU A 69 6.10 36.81 4.59
CA LEU A 69 4.77 36.21 4.38
C LEU A 69 4.75 35.24 3.20
N ASN A 70 5.37 35.61 2.08
CA ASN A 70 5.41 34.76 0.89
C ASN A 70 6.27 33.50 1.13
N ASP A 71 7.40 33.66 1.80
CA ASP A 71 8.28 32.54 2.17
C ASP A 71 7.57 31.60 3.15
N MET A 72 6.87 32.15 4.16
CA MET A 72 6.08 31.37 5.12
C MET A 72 4.91 30.65 4.43
N SER A 73 4.17 31.34 3.56
CA SER A 73 3.07 30.75 2.78
C SER A 73 3.57 29.59 1.93
N THR A 74 4.76 29.73 1.34
CA THR A 74 5.40 28.67 0.55
C THR A 74 5.82 27.49 1.44
N ALA A 75 6.44 27.75 2.59
CA ALA A 75 6.83 26.71 3.54
C ALA A 75 5.61 25.95 4.10
N VAL A 76 4.53 26.65 4.46
CA VAL A 76 3.28 26.02 4.92
C VAL A 76 2.67 25.17 3.82
N LYS A 77 2.60 25.67 2.58
CA LYS A 77 2.12 24.88 1.44
C LYS A 77 2.96 23.62 1.22
N SER A 78 4.28 23.68 1.43
CA SER A 78 5.14 22.49 1.30
C SER A 78 4.90 21.42 2.38
N VAL A 79 4.47 21.83 3.58
CA VAL A 79 4.14 20.89 4.67
C VAL A 79 2.72 20.34 4.51
N VAL A 80 1.76 21.18 4.15
CA VAL A 80 0.35 20.78 3.96
C VAL A 80 0.19 19.87 2.75
N ASN A 81 0.90 20.14 1.67
CA ASN A 81 0.91 19.26 0.49
C ASN A 81 1.91 18.10 0.64
N PHE A 82 2.52 17.92 1.82
CA PHE A 82 3.37 16.79 2.05
C PHE A 82 2.50 15.54 2.13
N ASP A 83 2.61 14.71 1.10
CA ASP A 83 1.92 13.43 1.07
C ASP A 83 2.59 12.51 2.09
N TRP A 84 1.90 12.23 3.20
CA TRP A 84 2.42 11.34 4.25
C TRP A 84 2.71 9.94 3.70
N HIS A 85 2.04 9.52 2.62
CA HIS A 85 2.32 8.25 1.98
C HIS A 85 3.68 8.23 1.28
N ALA A 86 4.27 9.39 0.93
CA ALA A 86 5.62 9.48 0.39
C ALA A 86 6.71 9.04 1.39
N LEU A 87 6.41 8.99 2.69
CA LEU A 87 7.32 8.46 3.73
C LEU A 87 7.36 6.93 3.75
N PHE A 88 6.30 6.28 3.25
CA PHE A 88 6.15 4.82 3.19
C PHE A 88 6.22 4.28 1.76
N ALA A 89 6.35 5.16 0.76
CA ALA A 89 6.54 4.79 -0.63
C ALA A 89 7.82 3.97 -0.81
N ILE A 90 7.68 2.64 -0.72
CA ILE A 90 8.69 1.70 -1.21
C ILE A 90 8.78 1.95 -2.71
N ASN A 91 9.96 2.35 -3.20
CA ASN A 91 10.17 2.75 -4.60
C ASN A 91 9.46 1.79 -5.58
N GLY A 92 8.45 2.29 -6.29
CA GLY A 92 7.71 1.55 -7.33
C GLY A 92 6.39 0.89 -6.90
N SER A 93 6.03 0.86 -5.61
CA SER A 93 4.69 0.43 -5.20
C SER A 93 3.67 1.51 -5.56
N VAL A 94 2.48 1.12 -6.03
CA VAL A 94 1.39 2.07 -6.38
C VAL A 94 0.13 1.87 -5.55
N GLY A 95 0.11 0.88 -4.67
CA GLY A 95 -1.03 0.62 -3.79
C GLY A 95 -0.78 -0.54 -2.83
N HIS A 96 -1.31 -0.43 -1.61
CA HIS A 96 -1.34 -1.49 -0.60
C HIS A 96 -2.67 -1.42 0.16
N TRP A 97 -3.49 -2.46 0.00
CA TRP A 97 -4.77 -2.61 0.69
C TRP A 97 -4.66 -3.77 1.68
N SER A 98 -4.54 -3.45 2.96
CA SER A 98 -4.28 -4.38 4.07
C SER A 98 -5.48 -5.28 4.41
N PHE A 99 -6.71 -4.81 4.17
CA PHE A 99 -7.95 -5.46 4.61
C PHE A 99 -7.98 -5.77 6.11
N ASP A 100 -7.53 -4.85 6.96
CA ASP A 100 -7.36 -5.05 8.41
C ASP A 100 -8.47 -4.42 9.29
N ASP A 101 -9.42 -3.71 8.67
CA ASP A 101 -10.57 -3.08 9.34
C ASP A 101 -11.47 -4.09 10.09
N GLY A 102 -11.70 -5.26 9.49
CA GLY A 102 -12.37 -6.40 10.10
C GLY A 102 -13.83 -6.18 10.54
N LEU A 103 -14.34 -7.14 11.32
CA LEU A 103 -15.71 -7.13 11.88
C LEU A 103 -15.97 -5.96 12.86
N GLY A 104 -14.92 -5.33 13.37
CA GLY A 104 -15.00 -4.19 14.29
C GLY A 104 -15.17 -2.84 13.58
N SER A 105 -14.95 -2.78 12.27
CA SER A 105 -15.25 -1.59 11.47
C SER A 105 -16.75 -1.32 11.54
N THR A 106 -17.14 -0.06 11.76
CA THR A 106 -18.56 0.29 11.90
C THR A 106 -19.35 -0.30 10.74
N SER A 107 -20.55 -0.83 10.98
CA SER A 107 -21.36 -1.54 9.98
C SER A 107 -21.72 -0.74 8.71
N ALA A 108 -21.30 0.52 8.62
CA ALA A 108 -21.45 1.41 7.47
C ALA A 108 -20.12 1.83 6.80
N ASN A 109 -18.96 1.46 7.36
CA ASN A 109 -17.67 1.82 6.77
C ASN A 109 -17.28 0.80 5.68
N ASN A 110 -17.65 1.12 4.44
CA ASN A 110 -17.30 0.31 3.28
C ASN A 110 -15.99 0.77 2.61
N LEU A 111 -15.21 1.63 3.25
CA LEU A 111 -13.96 2.14 2.71
C LEU A 111 -12.81 1.21 3.11
N VAL A 112 -12.00 0.81 2.14
CA VAL A 112 -10.71 0.13 2.34
C VAL A 112 -9.61 1.10 1.95
N LEU A 113 -8.72 1.42 2.88
CA LEU A 113 -7.68 2.40 2.64
C LEU A 113 -6.51 1.81 1.82
N ASP A 114 -5.94 2.64 0.95
CA ASP A 114 -4.63 2.40 0.35
C ASP A 114 -3.56 3.12 1.18
N GLU A 115 -2.59 2.37 1.69
CA GLU A 115 -1.52 2.90 2.54
C GLU A 115 -0.36 3.56 1.75
N ILE A 116 -0.41 3.60 0.41
CA ILE A 116 0.71 4.09 -0.42
C ILE A 116 0.37 5.31 -1.30
N PHE A 117 -0.77 5.34 -1.99
CA PHE A 117 -1.08 6.43 -2.93
C PHE A 117 -2.51 6.96 -2.79
N GLY A 118 -3.24 6.54 -1.75
CA GLY A 118 -4.63 6.95 -1.50
C GLY A 118 -5.62 6.43 -2.54
N ASN A 119 -5.29 5.37 -3.27
CA ASN A 119 -6.20 4.66 -4.18
C ASN A 119 -7.22 3.82 -3.39
N ASN A 120 -7.97 4.45 -2.49
CA ASN A 120 -8.89 3.76 -1.59
C ASN A 120 -9.95 2.98 -2.36
N GLY A 121 -10.25 1.78 -1.87
CA GLY A 121 -11.32 0.93 -2.37
C GLY A 121 -12.65 1.20 -1.68
N VAL A 122 -13.75 1.07 -2.41
CA VAL A 122 -15.10 1.06 -1.86
C VAL A 122 -15.70 -0.32 -2.06
N ILE A 123 -16.08 -0.97 -0.96
CA ILE A 123 -16.79 -2.24 -0.97
C ILE A 123 -18.22 -1.98 -1.44
N SER A 124 -18.62 -2.70 -2.48
CA SER A 124 -19.99 -2.75 -2.99
C SER A 124 -20.47 -4.18 -2.91
N LEU A 125 -21.47 -4.41 -2.06
CA LEU A 125 -22.12 -5.70 -1.88
C LEU A 125 -23.44 -5.69 -2.62
N GLY A 126 -23.82 -6.83 -3.20
CA GLY A 126 -25.09 -6.93 -3.89
C GLY A 126 -26.17 -7.58 -3.03
N SER A 127 -27.06 -8.33 -3.70
CA SER A 127 -28.23 -8.96 -3.07
C SER A 127 -28.07 -10.47 -2.85
N SER A 128 -26.96 -11.04 -3.33
CA SER A 128 -26.59 -12.44 -3.14
C SER A 128 -25.50 -12.57 -2.08
N GLY A 129 -25.39 -13.74 -1.44
CA GLY A 129 -24.30 -14.05 -0.52
C GLY A 129 -24.17 -13.03 0.62
N ASN A 130 -23.11 -12.23 0.58
CA ASN A 130 -22.80 -11.24 1.60
C ASN A 130 -23.63 -9.97 1.38
N THR A 131 -24.76 -9.84 2.07
CA THR A 131 -25.66 -8.67 1.92
C THR A 131 -25.35 -7.52 2.89
N SER A 132 -24.31 -7.65 3.70
CA SER A 132 -23.84 -6.62 4.64
C SER A 132 -22.33 -6.69 4.87
N LEU A 133 -21.72 -5.58 5.30
CA LEU A 133 -20.28 -5.57 5.63
C LEU A 133 -19.94 -6.58 6.72
N ALA A 134 -20.83 -6.80 7.69
CA ALA A 134 -20.64 -7.77 8.76
C ALA A 134 -20.62 -9.23 8.26
N SER A 135 -21.28 -9.54 7.13
CA SER A 135 -21.17 -10.85 6.48
C SER A 135 -19.97 -10.96 5.54
N ALA A 136 -19.56 -9.86 4.91
CA ALA A 136 -18.40 -9.84 4.02
C ALA A 136 -17.08 -9.98 4.79
N TRP A 137 -16.93 -9.26 5.90
CA TRP A 137 -15.77 -9.42 6.79
C TRP A 137 -15.77 -10.79 7.45
N GLN A 138 -14.64 -11.49 7.36
CA GLN A 138 -14.48 -12.81 7.96
C GLN A 138 -13.89 -12.71 9.37
N ASN A 139 -14.14 -13.75 10.17
CA ASN A 139 -13.44 -13.91 11.43
C ASN A 139 -11.94 -14.14 11.18
N GLU A 140 -11.08 -13.55 12.02
CA GLU A 140 -9.62 -13.67 11.94
C GLU A 140 -9.11 -15.10 11.79
N THR A 141 -9.80 -16.07 12.40
CA THR A 141 -9.44 -17.50 12.32
C THR A 141 -9.59 -18.11 10.92
N ASN A 142 -10.39 -17.50 10.06
CA ASN A 142 -10.56 -17.90 8.66
C ASN A 142 -9.55 -17.20 7.74
N CYS A 143 -8.88 -16.16 8.21
CA CYS A 143 -8.02 -15.31 7.41
C CYS A 143 -6.55 -15.74 7.43
N LYS A 144 -5.80 -15.38 6.39
CA LYS A 144 -4.38 -15.70 6.31
C LYS A 144 -3.52 -14.86 7.26
N ALA A 145 -3.88 -13.60 7.41
CA ALA A 145 -3.27 -12.63 8.31
C ALA A 145 -4.37 -11.68 8.77
N ASP A 146 -4.45 -11.45 10.09
CA ASP A 146 -5.39 -10.53 10.77
C ASP A 146 -6.84 -10.65 10.30
N GLN A 147 -7.26 -9.90 9.28
CA GLN A 147 -8.63 -9.86 8.76
C GLN A 147 -8.64 -10.07 7.24
N CYS A 148 -9.81 -10.38 6.69
CA CYS A 148 -10.00 -10.60 5.26
C CYS A 148 -11.48 -10.45 4.87
N LEU A 149 -11.70 -10.17 3.58
CA LEU A 149 -13.03 -10.09 2.97
C LEU A 149 -13.36 -11.39 2.22
N SER A 150 -14.62 -11.81 2.36
CA SER A 150 -15.24 -12.81 1.50
C SER A 150 -16.00 -12.13 0.37
N PHE A 151 -15.89 -12.69 -0.83
CA PHE A 151 -16.62 -12.28 -2.02
C PHE A 151 -17.42 -13.48 -2.52
N ASP A 152 -18.73 -13.33 -2.67
CA ASP A 152 -19.60 -14.43 -3.09
C ASP A 152 -19.37 -14.85 -4.57
N GLY A 153 -18.70 -14.00 -5.33
CA GLY A 153 -18.35 -14.19 -6.73
C GLY A 153 -19.54 -14.05 -7.68
N THR A 154 -20.59 -13.34 -7.26
CA THR A 154 -21.74 -12.95 -8.06
C THR A 154 -21.80 -11.43 -8.22
N ASP A 155 -21.88 -10.69 -7.11
CA ASP A 155 -22.11 -9.24 -7.13
C ASP A 155 -21.28 -8.46 -6.08
N ASP A 156 -20.51 -9.14 -5.24
CA ASP A 156 -19.55 -8.52 -4.33
C ASP A 156 -18.29 -8.05 -5.05
N VAL A 157 -17.94 -6.77 -4.91
CA VAL A 157 -16.71 -6.19 -5.48
C VAL A 157 -16.08 -5.15 -4.55
N LEU A 158 -14.75 -5.02 -4.65
CA LEU A 158 -14.02 -3.86 -4.16
C LEU A 158 -13.62 -2.97 -5.33
N ASN A 159 -14.15 -1.75 -5.37
CA ASN A 159 -13.86 -0.80 -6.45
C ASN A 159 -12.84 0.25 -5.99
N MET A 160 -11.63 0.19 -6.53
CA MET A 160 -10.53 1.14 -6.27
C MET A 160 -10.48 2.32 -7.26
N GLY A 161 -11.46 2.40 -8.17
CA GLY A 161 -11.49 3.42 -9.22
C GLY A 161 -10.42 3.23 -10.30
N ASN A 162 -10.08 4.31 -11.01
CA ASN A 162 -9.07 4.32 -12.09
C ASN A 162 -8.18 5.56 -11.98
N SER A 163 -7.48 5.69 -10.86
CA SER A 163 -6.52 6.77 -10.63
C SER A 163 -5.33 6.69 -11.59
N SER A 164 -4.75 7.84 -11.95
CA SER A 164 -3.57 7.92 -12.82
C SER A 164 -2.35 7.14 -12.27
N SER A 165 -2.20 7.03 -10.96
CA SER A 165 -1.13 6.23 -10.32
C SER A 165 -1.28 4.72 -10.57
N THR A 166 -2.49 4.25 -10.88
CA THR A 166 -2.80 2.84 -11.17
C THR A 166 -2.88 2.53 -12.67
N GLN A 167 -2.61 3.50 -13.53
CA GLN A 167 -2.55 3.33 -14.98
C GLN A 167 -1.14 2.89 -15.39
N LEU A 168 -0.79 1.66 -15.00
CA LEU A 168 0.56 1.10 -15.14
C LEU A 168 0.88 0.80 -16.61
N THR A 169 1.83 1.54 -17.18
CA THR A 169 2.28 1.33 -18.57
C THR A 169 3.59 0.55 -18.65
N GLY A 170 4.47 0.66 -17.64
CA GLY A 170 5.75 -0.04 -17.52
C GLY A 170 5.67 -1.34 -16.71
N ASP A 171 6.82 -1.88 -16.31
CA ASP A 171 6.88 -3.12 -15.52
C ASP A 171 5.97 -3.05 -14.29
N MET A 172 5.33 -4.17 -13.96
CA MET A 172 4.45 -4.25 -12.81
C MET A 172 4.66 -5.54 -12.03
N SER A 173 4.42 -5.46 -10.73
CA SER A 173 4.24 -6.63 -9.88
C SER A 173 2.96 -6.49 -9.09
N LEU A 174 2.26 -7.59 -8.87
CA LEU A 174 1.11 -7.67 -7.97
C LEU A 174 1.24 -8.91 -7.11
N SER A 175 0.72 -8.84 -5.89
CA SER A 175 0.64 -9.99 -5.00
C SER A 175 -0.58 -9.91 -4.09
N PHE A 176 -1.23 -11.05 -3.86
CA PHE A 176 -2.36 -11.15 -2.93
C PHE A 176 -2.57 -12.61 -2.50
N TRP A 177 -3.26 -12.79 -1.37
CA TRP A 177 -3.75 -14.08 -0.91
C TRP A 177 -5.20 -14.29 -1.35
N VAL A 178 -5.55 -15.53 -1.72
CA VAL A 178 -6.92 -15.91 -2.07
C VAL A 178 -7.27 -17.29 -1.50
N TYR A 179 -8.51 -17.45 -1.06
CA TYR A 179 -9.07 -18.70 -0.55
C TYR A 179 -10.32 -19.05 -1.36
N PRO A 180 -10.24 -19.90 -2.39
CA PRO A 180 -11.39 -20.25 -3.19
C PRO A 180 -12.23 -21.32 -2.47
N GLU A 181 -13.50 -21.03 -2.20
CA GLU A 181 -14.46 -22.02 -1.67
C GLU A 181 -15.09 -22.87 -2.78
N SER A 182 -15.07 -22.37 -4.01
CA SER A 182 -15.59 -23.04 -5.20
C SER A 182 -14.77 -22.71 -6.44
N LEU A 183 -14.62 -23.69 -7.32
CA LEU A 183 -14.08 -23.54 -8.68
C LEU A 183 -15.20 -23.56 -9.73
N SER A 184 -16.46 -23.37 -9.34
CA SER A 184 -17.55 -23.30 -10.31
C SER A 184 -17.44 -22.03 -11.16
N GLY A 185 -17.27 -22.20 -12.47
CA GLY A 185 -17.14 -21.09 -13.41
C GLY A 185 -15.78 -20.40 -13.34
N THR A 186 -15.64 -19.34 -14.13
CA THR A 186 -14.45 -18.48 -14.13
C THR A 186 -14.73 -17.25 -13.29
N LYS A 187 -13.84 -16.89 -12.37
CA LYS A 187 -13.98 -15.70 -11.51
C LYS A 187 -12.77 -14.78 -11.67
N ASN A 188 -13.01 -13.49 -11.86
CA ASN A 188 -11.96 -12.48 -11.84
C ASN A 188 -11.59 -12.19 -10.38
N LEU A 189 -10.29 -12.06 -10.09
CA LEU A 189 -9.78 -11.85 -8.73
C LEU A 189 -9.39 -10.38 -8.53
N PHE A 190 -8.49 -9.90 -9.38
CA PHE A 190 -7.99 -8.53 -9.35
C PHE A 190 -7.56 -8.11 -10.74
N GLY A 191 -8.03 -6.94 -11.18
CA GLY A 191 -7.79 -6.51 -12.53
C GLY A 191 -8.56 -5.28 -12.92
N LYS A 192 -8.27 -4.83 -14.14
CA LYS A 192 -8.98 -3.78 -14.83
C LYS A 192 -9.65 -4.43 -16.04
N ASP A 193 -9.33 -3.98 -17.24
CA ASP A 193 -9.86 -4.55 -18.47
C ASP A 193 -8.85 -5.53 -19.08
N SER A 194 -9.24 -6.78 -19.34
CA SER A 194 -8.34 -7.81 -19.88
C SER A 194 -7.87 -7.55 -21.31
N LEU A 195 -8.58 -6.73 -22.07
CA LEU A 195 -8.22 -6.34 -23.44
C LEU A 195 -7.39 -5.04 -23.45
N ARG A 196 -7.57 -4.13 -22.50
CA ARG A 196 -6.92 -2.80 -22.50
C ARG A 196 -5.77 -2.65 -21.51
N GLU A 197 -5.80 -3.39 -20.41
CA GLU A 197 -4.77 -3.37 -19.37
C GLU A 197 -4.48 -4.79 -18.91
N PHE A 198 -4.93 -5.21 -17.72
CA PHE A 198 -4.69 -6.56 -17.22
C PHE A 198 -5.88 -7.10 -16.42
N ASN A 199 -5.93 -8.41 -16.27
CA ASN A 199 -6.87 -9.08 -15.38
C ASN A 199 -6.28 -10.40 -14.86
N THR A 200 -6.62 -10.78 -13.64
CA THR A 200 -6.29 -12.09 -13.08
C THR A 200 -7.56 -12.88 -12.82
N ARG A 201 -7.55 -14.18 -13.10
CA ARG A 201 -8.71 -15.04 -12.90
C ARG A 201 -8.35 -16.43 -12.42
N ILE A 202 -9.30 -17.03 -11.73
CA ILE A 202 -9.36 -18.46 -11.45
C ILE A 202 -10.32 -19.10 -12.46
N ASN A 203 -9.85 -20.13 -13.16
CA ASN A 203 -10.69 -20.90 -14.08
C ASN A 203 -11.31 -22.11 -13.36
N SER A 204 -12.29 -22.73 -13.99
CA SER A 204 -13.06 -23.80 -13.34
C SER A 204 -12.30 -25.10 -13.10
N ASP A 205 -11.14 -25.26 -13.75
CA ASP A 205 -10.21 -26.37 -13.53
C ASP A 205 -9.18 -26.08 -12.41
N GLY A 206 -9.31 -24.96 -11.71
CA GLY A 206 -8.37 -24.52 -10.68
C GLY A 206 -7.08 -23.90 -11.23
N SER A 207 -6.97 -23.66 -12.53
CA SER A 207 -5.84 -22.92 -13.08
C SER A 207 -5.94 -21.42 -12.78
N PHE A 208 -4.78 -20.80 -12.55
CA PHE A 208 -4.66 -19.34 -12.47
C PHE A 208 -4.32 -18.79 -13.85
N THR A 209 -4.92 -17.66 -14.24
CA THR A 209 -4.57 -16.99 -15.49
C THR A 209 -4.38 -15.50 -15.28
N TYR A 210 -3.24 -14.99 -15.77
CA TYR A 210 -2.99 -13.57 -15.96
C TYR A 210 -3.27 -13.21 -17.43
N LEU A 211 -4.06 -12.16 -17.65
CA LEU A 211 -4.34 -11.59 -18.96
C LEU A 211 -3.77 -10.19 -19.05
N HIS A 212 -3.28 -9.81 -20.23
CA HIS A 212 -2.82 -8.46 -20.52
C HIS A 212 -3.16 -8.06 -21.96
N GLY A 213 -3.67 -6.87 -22.19
CA GLY A 213 -3.95 -6.39 -23.54
C GLY A 213 -3.59 -4.93 -23.76
N ASN A 214 -3.63 -4.53 -25.04
CA ASN A 214 -3.26 -3.19 -25.52
C ASN A 214 -4.42 -2.44 -26.21
N GLY A 215 -5.66 -2.91 -26.01
CA GLY A 215 -6.88 -2.43 -26.64
C GLY A 215 -7.20 -3.07 -28.00
N SER A 216 -6.27 -3.82 -28.58
CA SER A 216 -6.46 -4.53 -29.86
C SER A 216 -6.24 -6.04 -29.74
N VAL A 217 -5.22 -6.45 -28.99
CA VAL A 217 -4.84 -7.85 -28.76
C VAL A 217 -4.74 -8.08 -27.26
N SER A 218 -5.11 -9.28 -26.81
CA SER A 218 -4.89 -9.76 -25.45
C SER A 218 -3.98 -10.98 -25.46
N TYR A 219 -3.09 -11.04 -24.48
CA TYR A 219 -2.17 -12.12 -24.19
C TYR A 219 -2.58 -12.75 -22.86
N SER A 220 -2.26 -14.01 -22.69
CA SER A 220 -2.48 -14.69 -21.41
C SER A 220 -1.34 -15.60 -21.04
N CYS A 221 -1.13 -15.75 -19.74
CA CYS A 221 -0.25 -16.74 -19.14
C CYS A 221 -1.09 -17.53 -18.13
N THR A 222 -1.11 -18.86 -18.26
CA THR A 222 -1.90 -19.75 -17.42
C THR A 222 -0.99 -20.72 -16.70
N VAL A 223 -1.21 -20.85 -15.38
CA VAL A 223 -0.58 -21.85 -14.54
C VAL A 223 -1.63 -22.90 -14.19
N SER A 224 -1.45 -24.12 -14.69
CA SER A 224 -2.34 -25.25 -14.42
C SER A 224 -2.23 -25.70 -12.96
N SER A 225 -3.33 -26.22 -12.41
CA SER A 225 -3.35 -26.85 -11.08
C SER A 225 -2.82 -25.95 -9.95
N PHE A 226 -3.14 -24.66 -10.00
CA PHE A 226 -2.63 -23.69 -9.03
C PHE A 226 -3.52 -23.59 -7.78
N PHE A 227 -4.84 -23.62 -7.95
CA PHE A 227 -5.80 -23.51 -6.86
C PHE A 227 -6.42 -24.85 -6.50
N SER A 228 -6.58 -25.05 -5.20
CA SER A 228 -7.43 -26.09 -4.61
C SER A 228 -8.49 -25.41 -3.75
N ILE A 229 -9.70 -25.96 -3.73
CA ILE A 229 -10.76 -25.42 -2.87
C ILE A 229 -10.36 -25.49 -1.39
N ASN A 230 -10.87 -24.55 -0.62
CA ASN A 230 -10.69 -24.48 0.83
C ASN A 230 -9.21 -24.44 1.27
N THR A 231 -8.37 -23.82 0.45
CA THR A 231 -6.93 -23.69 0.71
C THR A 231 -6.45 -22.29 0.33
N TRP A 232 -5.72 -21.64 1.25
CA TRP A 232 -5.09 -20.36 0.97
C TRP A 232 -3.97 -20.52 -0.06
N ALA A 233 -4.02 -19.72 -1.12
CA ALA A 233 -2.98 -19.62 -2.14
C ALA A 233 -2.44 -18.19 -2.20
N HIS A 234 -1.12 -18.06 -2.33
CA HIS A 234 -0.46 -16.77 -2.56
C HIS A 234 -0.19 -16.59 -4.05
N VAL A 235 -0.77 -15.56 -4.64
CA VAL A 235 -0.52 -15.18 -6.02
C VAL A 235 0.53 -14.09 -6.04
N ALA A 236 1.59 -14.28 -6.83
CA ALA A 236 2.54 -13.23 -7.18
C ALA A 236 2.77 -13.25 -8.70
N VAL A 237 2.59 -12.09 -9.34
CA VAL A 237 2.81 -11.92 -10.78
C VAL A 237 3.78 -10.79 -10.99
N SER A 238 4.79 -11.02 -11.83
CA SER A 238 5.64 -9.96 -12.36
C SER A 238 5.52 -9.91 -13.89
N ARG A 239 5.31 -8.71 -14.43
CA ARG A 239 5.25 -8.45 -15.86
C ARG A 239 6.33 -7.44 -16.22
N ALA A 240 7.26 -7.84 -17.08
CA ALA A 240 8.17 -6.92 -17.74
C ALA A 240 7.61 -6.50 -19.11
N VAL A 241 7.69 -5.21 -19.43
CA VAL A 241 7.32 -4.65 -20.73
C VAL A 241 8.52 -4.80 -21.66
N GLY A 242 8.40 -5.70 -22.64
CA GLY A 242 9.51 -6.02 -23.56
C GLY A 242 9.92 -7.49 -23.61
N SER A 243 8.99 -8.41 -23.35
CA SER A 243 9.11 -9.88 -23.45
C SER A 243 9.77 -10.61 -22.27
N THR A 244 9.09 -10.70 -21.12
CA THR A 244 8.89 -11.95 -20.34
C THR A 244 7.98 -11.70 -19.13
N VAL A 245 7.02 -12.60 -18.88
CA VAL A 245 6.34 -12.72 -17.58
C VAL A 245 7.10 -13.80 -16.81
N SER A 246 7.58 -13.48 -15.61
CA SER A 246 8.22 -14.46 -14.72
C SER A 246 7.38 -14.63 -13.46
N HIS A 247 7.10 -15.87 -13.08
CA HIS A 247 6.44 -16.22 -11.82
C HIS A 247 7.49 -16.82 -10.86
N TYR A 248 7.43 -16.47 -9.58
CA TYR A 248 8.22 -17.07 -8.52
C TYR A 248 7.27 -17.84 -7.59
N LEU A 249 7.62 -19.10 -7.27
CA LEU A 249 6.94 -19.96 -6.29
C LEU A 249 7.50 -19.72 -4.89
#